data_AF-A0A953QA35-F1
#
_entry.id   AF-A0A953QA35-F1
#
_cell.length_a   1.000
_cell.length_b   1.000
_cell.length_c   1.000
_cell.angle_alpha   90.00
_cell.angle_beta   90.00
_cell.angle_gamma   90.00
#
_symmetry.space_group_name_H-M   'P 1'
#
loop_
_entity.id
_entity.type
_entity.pdbx_description
1 polymer ?
#
loop_
_entity_poly.entity_id
_entity_poly.type
_entity_poly.pdbx_seq_one_letter_code
_entity_poly.pdbx_strand_id
1 'polypeptide(L)'
;MPRVPFFARSLRKGQRRKHRATGQQELFAPEAEHVWQHRFYDFNVWSERKRIEKLRYMHHNPAKEGLVVEPEQWAWSSFRSYAYGEAGAVRINEWGPAKLKIREQAA
;
A
#
# COMPACT_ATOMS: atom_id res chain seq x y z
N MET A 1 11.94 -6.64 -25.74
CA MET A 1 12.69 -7.18 -24.59
C MET A 1 11.76 -8.08 -23.78
N PRO A 2 12.13 -9.33 -23.49
CA PRO A 2 11.19 -10.36 -23.02
C PRO A 2 10.81 -10.20 -21.55
N ARG A 3 9.53 -10.45 -21.27
CA ARG A 3 8.91 -10.58 -19.94
C ARG A 3 9.47 -11.84 -19.26
N VAL A 4 10.05 -11.70 -18.07
CA VAL A 4 10.39 -12.84 -17.21
C VAL A 4 9.12 -13.37 -16.50
N PRO A 5 8.75 -14.65 -16.63
CA PRO A 5 7.66 -15.24 -15.86
C PRO A 5 8.22 -15.74 -14.51
N PHE A 6 7.60 -15.36 -13.39
CA PHE A 6 7.97 -15.94 -12.09
C PHE A 6 6.98 -17.05 -11.69
N PHE A 7 7.43 -18.26 -12.01
CA PHE A 7 7.15 -19.58 -11.43
C PHE A 7 6.04 -19.77 -10.39
N ALA A 8 5.14 -20.70 -10.72
CA ALA A 8 4.53 -21.61 -9.74
C ALA A 8 5.40 -22.87 -9.58
N ARG A 9 5.61 -23.36 -8.35
CA ARG A 9 5.54 -24.79 -7.98
C ARG A 9 5.80 -25.08 -6.48
N SER A 10 4.73 -25.57 -5.86
CA SER A 10 4.64 -26.81 -5.04
C SER A 10 5.26 -26.93 -3.64
N LEU A 11 4.49 -27.68 -2.84
CA LEU A 11 4.52 -27.98 -1.41
C LEU A 11 5.73 -28.82 -0.95
N ARG A 12 6.17 -28.60 0.30
CA ARG A 12 6.83 -29.62 1.12
C ARG A 12 6.19 -29.70 2.51
N LYS A 13 5.70 -30.91 2.82
CA LYS A 13 5.25 -31.36 4.15
C LYS A 13 6.45 -31.44 5.10
N GLY A 14 6.27 -31.06 6.37
CA GLY A 14 7.28 -31.28 7.42
C GLY A 14 6.82 -30.74 8.78
N GLN A 15 6.60 -31.63 9.75
CA GLN A 15 5.87 -31.41 11.01
C GLN A 15 6.54 -30.46 12.02
N ARG A 16 5.71 -29.69 12.74
CA ARG A 16 5.83 -29.44 14.19
C ARG A 16 4.56 -28.74 14.73
N ARG A 17 3.60 -29.52 15.26
CA ARG A 17 2.44 -28.98 15.98
C ARG A 17 2.83 -28.68 17.43
N LYS A 18 2.95 -27.39 17.79
CA LYS A 18 2.87 -26.95 19.19
C LYS A 18 1.39 -26.70 19.49
N HIS A 19 0.81 -27.43 20.44
CA HIS A 19 -0.50 -27.10 20.99
C HIS A 19 -0.43 -25.70 21.61
N ARG A 20 -1.09 -24.72 21.00
CA ARG A 20 -1.35 -23.40 21.60
C ARG A 20 -2.80 -23.41 22.08
N ALA A 21 -2.99 -22.97 23.32
CA ALA A 21 -4.27 -23.01 24.03
C ALA A 21 -5.41 -22.38 23.23
N THR A 22 -6.45 -23.18 23.00
CA THR A 22 -7.74 -22.86 22.38
C THR A 22 -8.63 -22.21 23.43
N GLY A 23 -8.68 -20.89 23.46
CA GLY A 23 -9.67 -20.16 24.27
C GLY A 23 -10.00 -18.81 23.67
N GLN A 24 -9.01 -18.15 23.06
CA GLN A 24 -9.19 -16.86 22.39
C GLN A 24 -9.26 -16.97 20.86
N GLN A 25 -8.90 -18.13 20.30
CA GLN A 25 -8.92 -18.39 18.85
C GLN A 25 -10.30 -18.78 18.33
N GLU A 26 -11.21 -19.24 19.19
CA GLU A 26 -12.56 -19.69 18.77
C GLU A 26 -13.58 -18.55 18.64
N LEU A 27 -13.21 -17.32 19.02
CA LEU A 27 -14.08 -16.14 18.88
C LEU A 27 -14.02 -15.53 17.48
N PHE A 28 -12.98 -15.84 16.69
CA PHE A 28 -12.83 -15.38 15.32
C PHE A 28 -12.82 -16.60 14.42
N ALA A 29 -13.73 -16.66 13.44
CA ALA A 29 -13.86 -17.79 12.54
C ALA A 29 -12.48 -18.19 11.97
N PRO A 30 -12.13 -19.49 11.94
CA PRO A 30 -10.81 -19.97 11.56
C PRO A 30 -10.43 -19.66 10.10
N GLU A 31 -11.38 -19.27 9.26
CA GLU A 31 -11.17 -18.95 7.85
C GLU A 31 -11.06 -17.45 7.51
N ALA A 32 -10.90 -16.54 8.48
CA ALA A 32 -10.64 -15.13 8.15
C ALA A 32 -9.25 -14.99 7.50
N GLU A 33 -9.19 -15.14 6.18
CA GLU A 33 -8.00 -14.87 5.39
C GLU A 33 -7.55 -13.42 5.63
N HIS A 34 -6.25 -13.23 5.85
CA HIS A 34 -5.70 -11.90 6.06
C HIS A 34 -5.85 -11.07 4.78
N VAL A 35 -6.64 -10.00 4.84
CA VAL A 35 -6.82 -9.05 3.73
C VAL A 35 -5.48 -8.41 3.33
N TRP A 36 -4.59 -8.19 4.31
CA TRP A 36 -3.32 -7.51 4.12
C TRP A 36 -2.18 -8.49 3.84
N GLN A 37 -1.34 -8.15 2.87
CA GLN A 37 -0.07 -8.82 2.65
C GLN A 37 0.93 -8.53 3.78
N HIS A 38 1.82 -9.48 4.04
CA HIS A 38 2.87 -9.32 5.05
C HIS A 38 3.97 -8.35 4.56
N ARG A 39 4.23 -7.30 5.34
CA ARG A 39 5.10 -6.14 5.02
C ARG A 39 4.57 -5.28 3.87
N PHE A 40 5.23 -4.15 3.65
CA PHE A 40 5.00 -3.25 2.53
C PHE A 40 6.33 -2.67 2.05
N TYR A 41 6.33 -2.06 0.88
CA TYR A 41 7.50 -1.37 0.33
C TYR A 41 7.49 0.10 0.75
N ASP A 42 8.50 0.51 1.50
CA ASP A 42 8.76 1.89 1.87
C ASP A 42 9.87 2.51 1.00
N PHE A 43 9.76 3.81 0.76
CA PHE A 43 10.78 4.57 0.02
C PHE A 43 10.85 6.01 0.52
N ASN A 44 12.02 6.41 0.99
CA ASN A 44 12.24 7.76 1.48
C ASN A 44 12.39 8.76 0.34
N VAL A 45 11.58 9.81 0.36
CA VAL A 45 11.58 10.88 -0.65
C VAL A 45 12.23 12.12 -0.06
N TRP A 46 13.47 12.41 -0.49
CA TRP A 46 14.27 13.54 0.01
C TRP A 46 14.39 14.70 -0.97
N SER A 47 13.91 14.53 -2.21
CA SER A 47 14.05 15.55 -3.25
C SER A 47 12.74 15.79 -3.98
N GLU A 48 12.58 17.02 -4.44
CA GLU A 48 11.42 17.43 -5.22
C GLU A 48 11.25 16.58 -6.47
N ARG A 49 12.34 16.34 -7.19
CA ARG A 49 12.35 15.47 -8.36
C ARG A 49 11.81 14.08 -8.05
N LYS A 50 12.20 13.49 -6.92
CA LYS A 50 11.68 12.18 -6.50
C LYS A 50 10.23 12.24 -6.07
N ARG A 51 9.79 13.34 -5.45
CA ARG A 51 8.37 13.56 -5.13
C ARG A 51 7.53 13.57 -6.40
N ILE A 52 7.92 14.34 -7.40
CA ILE A 52 7.22 14.43 -8.69
C ILE A 52 7.22 13.07 -9.40
N GLU A 53 8.36 12.38 -9.44
CA GLU A 53 8.48 11.04 -10.03
C GLU A 53 7.48 10.05 -9.41
N LYS A 54 7.42 10.00 -8.07
CA LYS A 54 6.51 9.09 -7.35
C LYS A 54 5.04 9.51 -7.50
N LEU A 55 4.73 10.81 -7.46
CA LEU A 55 3.37 11.31 -7.73
C LEU A 55 2.88 10.89 -9.11
N ARG A 56 3.69 11.11 -10.15
CA ARG A 56 3.36 10.69 -11.52
C ARG A 56 3.14 9.18 -11.60
N TYR A 57 4.00 8.39 -10.96
CA TYR A 57 3.84 6.94 -10.92
C TYR A 57 2.50 6.53 -10.29
N MET A 58 2.15 7.05 -9.10
CA MET A 58 0.90 6.71 -8.42
C MET A 58 -0.33 7.05 -9.26
N HIS A 59 -0.31 8.21 -9.93
CA HIS A 59 -1.39 8.67 -10.79
C HIS A 59 -1.55 7.84 -12.06
N HIS A 60 -0.46 7.37 -12.67
CA HIS A 60 -0.51 6.57 -13.90
C HIS A 60 -0.68 5.07 -13.64
N ASN A 61 -0.49 4.60 -12.40
CA ASN A 61 -0.56 3.17 -12.08
C ASN A 61 -1.90 2.53 -12.48
N PRO A 62 -3.08 3.14 -12.21
CA PRO A 62 -4.36 2.55 -12.61
C PRO A 62 -4.48 2.34 -14.12
N ALA A 63 -4.00 3.29 -14.93
CA ALA A 63 -4.00 3.17 -16.39
C ALA A 63 -2.98 2.12 -16.87
N LYS A 64 -1.79 2.09 -16.26
CA LYS A 64 -0.74 1.11 -16.57
C LYS A 64 -1.16 -0.33 -16.28
N GLU A 65 -1.90 -0.54 -15.19
CA GLU A 65 -2.44 -1.86 -14.81
C GLU A 65 -3.74 -2.19 -15.57
N GLY A 66 -4.23 -1.30 -16.45
CA GLY A 66 -5.39 -1.54 -17.30
C GLY A 66 -6.75 -1.43 -16.59
N LEU A 67 -6.80 -0.80 -15.41
CA LEU A 67 -8.04 -0.57 -14.67
C LEU A 67 -8.88 0.54 -15.30
N VAL A 68 -8.23 1.50 -15.96
CA VAL A 68 -8.83 2.64 -16.67
C VAL A 68 -8.06 2.92 -17.95
N VAL A 69 -8.68 3.61 -18.91
CA VAL A 69 -7.99 4.02 -20.15
C VAL A 69 -7.08 5.21 -19.86
N GLU A 70 -7.55 6.16 -19.05
CA GLU A 70 -6.84 7.39 -18.72
C GLU A 70 -6.77 7.60 -17.20
N PRO A 71 -5.67 8.15 -16.66
CA PRO A 71 -5.51 8.42 -15.22
C PRO A 71 -6.67 9.20 -14.58
N GLU A 72 -7.26 10.13 -15.33
CA GLU A 72 -8.35 11.01 -14.94
C GLU A 72 -9.65 10.30 -14.55
N GLN A 73 -9.84 9.09 -15.09
CA GLN A 73 -11.04 8.29 -14.92
C GLN A 73 -11.01 7.54 -13.59
N TRP A 74 -9.85 7.45 -12.93
CA TRP A 74 -9.72 6.76 -11.65
C TRP A 74 -10.14 7.65 -10.48
N ALA A 75 -11.41 7.54 -10.08
CA ALA A 75 -12.02 8.33 -9.01
C ALA A 75 -11.32 8.20 -7.64
N TRP A 76 -10.64 7.09 -7.40
CA TRP A 76 -9.93 6.79 -6.15
C TRP A 76 -8.46 7.23 -6.16
N SER A 77 -8.12 8.23 -6.97
CA SER A 77 -6.83 8.92 -6.92
C SER A 77 -7.00 10.41 -6.64
N SER A 78 -5.91 11.02 -6.20
CA SER A 78 -5.80 12.47 -6.09
C SER A 78 -5.51 13.17 -7.44
N PHE A 79 -5.54 12.45 -8.57
CA PHE A 79 -5.13 12.98 -9.88
C PHE A 79 -5.87 14.27 -10.24
N ARG A 80 -7.20 14.23 -10.21
CA ARG A 80 -8.06 15.36 -10.63
C ARG A 80 -7.83 16.61 -9.80
N SER A 81 -7.52 16.44 -8.51
CA SER A 81 -7.17 17.57 -7.65
C SER A 81 -5.83 18.21 -8.04
N TYR A 82 -4.81 17.42 -8.38
CA TYR A 82 -3.54 17.95 -8.88
C TYR A 82 -3.63 18.53 -10.30
N ALA A 83 -4.41 17.90 -11.19
CA ALA A 83 -4.50 18.30 -12.60
C ALA A 83 -5.45 19.48 -12.83
N TYR A 84 -6.59 19.50 -12.14
CA TYR A 84 -7.70 20.44 -12.39
C TYR A 84 -8.06 21.30 -11.17
N GLY A 85 -7.47 21.06 -10.00
CA GLY A 85 -7.89 21.74 -8.78
C GLY A 85 -9.27 21.31 -8.26
N GLU A 86 -9.80 20.20 -8.78
CA GLU A 86 -11.13 19.71 -8.41
C GLU A 86 -11.13 18.97 -7.07
N ALA A 87 -12.22 19.12 -6.31
CA ALA A 87 -12.47 18.28 -5.15
C ALA A 87 -12.86 16.87 -5.62
N GLY A 88 -12.02 15.88 -5.35
CA GLY A 88 -12.29 14.47 -5.62
C GLY A 88 -12.69 13.69 -4.38
N ALA A 89 -13.00 12.41 -4.55
CA ALA A 89 -13.24 11.49 -3.44
C ALA A 89 -12.01 11.37 -2.51
N VAL A 90 -10.81 11.51 -3.07
CA VAL A 90 -9.55 11.57 -2.32
C VAL A 90 -9.24 13.03 -1.96
N ARG A 91 -9.34 13.37 -0.68
CA ARG A 91 -9.01 14.70 -0.15
C ARG A 91 -7.51 14.89 -0.02
N ILE A 92 -7.02 16.04 -0.48
CA ILE A 92 -5.63 16.47 -0.32
C ILE A 92 -5.55 17.48 0.83
N ASN A 93 -4.69 17.20 1.82
CA ASN A 93 -4.25 18.12 2.87
C ASN A 93 -5.35 18.72 3.80
N GLU A 94 -6.23 17.89 4.35
CA GLU A 94 -7.08 18.29 5.50
C GLU A 94 -6.35 18.21 6.86
N TRP A 95 -5.13 17.67 6.88
CA TRP A 95 -4.38 17.34 8.08
C TRP A 95 -3.21 18.30 8.19
N GLY A 96 -3.14 19.07 9.29
CA GLY A 96 -2.01 19.96 9.57
C GLY A 96 -0.66 19.21 9.64
N PRO A 97 0.48 19.93 9.62
CA PRO A 97 1.80 19.31 9.68
C PRO A 97 1.88 18.35 10.88
N ALA A 98 2.38 17.13 10.64
CA ALA A 98 2.48 16.11 11.67
C ALA A 98 3.40 16.58 12.80
N LYS A 99 2.85 16.73 14.01
CA LYS A 99 3.62 17.05 15.21
C LYS A 99 4.25 15.77 15.75
N LEU A 100 5.51 15.54 15.43
CA LEU A 100 6.27 14.41 15.99
C LEU A 100 6.60 14.70 17.46
N LYS A 101 6.23 13.79 18.36
CA LYS A 101 6.69 13.82 19.75
C LYS A 101 8.10 13.23 19.80
N ILE A 102 9.12 14.08 19.70
CA ILE A 102 10.50 13.67 19.93
C ILE A 102 10.68 13.55 21.45
N ARG A 103 11.03 12.35 21.93
CA ARG A 103 11.47 12.15 23.32
C ARG A 103 12.95 12.54 23.39
N GLU A 104 13.30 13.50 24.24
CA GLU A 104 14.70 13.78 24.56
C GLU A 104 15.34 12.51 25.12
N GLN A 105 16.50 12.14 24.59
CA GLN A 105 17.31 11.09 25.18
C GLN A 105 17.95 11.65 26.45
N ALA A 106 17.80 10.93 27.56
CA ALA A 106 18.51 11.24 28.79
C ALA A 106 20.02 11.14 28.56
N ALA A 107 20.75 12.19 28.93
CA ALA A 107 22.20 12.29 28.86
C ALA A 107 22.90 11.32 29.82
#